data_AF-A0ABD0NDK3-F1
#
_entry.id   AF-A0ABD0NDK3-F1
#
_cell.length_a   1.000
_cell.length_b   1.000
_cell.length_c   1.000
_cell.angle_alpha   90.00
_cell.angle_beta   90.00
_cell.angle_gamma   90.00
#
_symmetry.space_group_name_H-M   'P 1'
#
loop_
_entity.id
_entity.type
_entity.pdbx_description
1 polymer ?
#
loop_
_entity_poly.entity_id
_entity_poly.type
_entity_poly.pdbx_seq_one_letter_code
_entity_poly.pdbx_strand_id
1 'polypeptide(L)'
;EPRDQGGRDDLLYNVICKKCLPERGTCTRCDDNVDISPRHLGLTERHVTVRNLQAHTQYSFEIQAVNGVSNKSPYAPQFASVNITTNQA
;
A
#
# COMPACT_ATOMS: atom_id res chain seq x y z
N GLU A 1 -1.30 -11.71 7.55
CA GLU A 1 0.04 -12.32 7.39
C GLU A 1 0.17 -12.98 6.02
N PRO A 2 1.33 -12.89 5.36
CA PRO A 2 1.69 -13.80 4.28
C PRO A 2 1.67 -15.26 4.77
N ARG A 3 1.25 -16.17 3.89
CA ARG A 3 1.24 -17.62 4.19
C ARG A 3 2.65 -18.21 4.25
N ASP A 4 3.58 -17.63 3.50
CA ASP A 4 4.99 -18.00 3.46
C ASP A 4 5.85 -16.74 3.67
N GLN A 5 6.78 -16.80 4.63
CA GLN A 5 7.69 -15.70 4.98
C GLN A 5 9.11 -15.93 4.41
N GLY A 6 9.32 -17.01 3.66
CA GLY A 6 10.63 -17.41 3.13
C GLY A 6 11.59 -17.88 4.21
N GLY A 7 11.07 -18.46 5.30
CA GLY A 7 11.86 -18.94 6.44
C GLY A 7 12.51 -17.83 7.28
N ARG A 8 11.96 -16.61 7.24
CA ARG A 8 12.51 -15.45 7.96
C ARG A 8 11.47 -14.77 8.82
N ASP A 9 11.92 -14.10 9.87
CA ASP A 9 11.11 -13.42 10.89
C ASP A 9 11.25 -11.89 10.85
N ASP A 10 12.09 -11.35 9.97
CA ASP A 10 12.33 -9.92 9.78
C ASP A 10 11.34 -9.28 8.79
N LEU A 11 10.08 -9.68 8.87
CA LEU A 11 9.02 -9.21 7.98
C LEU A 11 8.65 -7.76 8.29
N LEU A 12 8.62 -6.93 7.25
CA LEU A 12 8.13 -5.57 7.26
C LEU A 12 7.07 -5.38 6.18
N TYR A 13 6.21 -4.38 6.37
CA TYR A 13 5.14 -4.06 5.43
C TYR A 13 5.34 -2.67 4.82
N ASN A 14 5.00 -2.54 3.54
CA ASN A 14 4.93 -1.27 2.83
C ASN A 14 3.51 -1.07 2.28
N VAL A 15 3.02 0.16 2.34
CA VAL A 15 1.70 0.56 1.82
C VAL A 15 1.93 1.51 0.64
N ILE A 16 1.60 1.05 -0.56
CA ILE A 16 1.70 1.84 -1.78
C ILE A 16 0.32 2.40 -2.12
N CYS A 17 0.16 3.71 -1.97
CA CYS A 17 -1.08 4.41 -2.30
C CYS A 17 -1.11 4.81 -3.78
N LYS A 18 -2.22 4.47 -4.46
CA LYS A 18 -2.52 4.89 -5.82
C LYS A 18 -3.91 5.52 -5.91
N LYS A 19 -4.01 6.60 -6.67
CA LYS A 19 -5.28 7.26 -7.05
C LYS A 19 -5.64 6.83 -8.47
N CYS A 20 -6.84 6.28 -8.64
CA CYS A 20 -7.29 5.73 -9.91
C CYS A 20 -8.30 6.66 -10.57
N LEU A 21 -8.16 6.87 -11.88
CA LEU A 21 -9.09 7.61 -12.71
C LEU A 21 -9.96 6.59 -13.49
N PRO A 22 -11.22 6.36 -13.09
CA PRO A 22 -12.06 5.31 -13.69
C PRO A 22 -12.17 5.47 -15.21
N GLU A 23 -12.35 6.70 -15.68
CA GLU A 23 -12.47 7.08 -17.10
C GLU A 23 -11.26 6.68 -17.95
N ARG A 24 -10.07 6.61 -17.35
CA ARG A 24 -8.81 6.34 -18.08
C ARG A 24 -8.24 4.96 -17.81
N GLY A 25 -8.80 4.21 -16.86
CA GLY A 25 -8.29 2.90 -16.45
C GLY A 25 -6.87 2.92 -15.87
N THR A 26 -6.35 4.10 -15.53
CA THR A 26 -4.98 4.28 -15.03
C THR A 26 -4.98 4.76 -13.58
N CYS A 27 -3.99 4.30 -12.82
CA CYS A 27 -3.75 4.76 -11.47
C CYS A 27 -2.37 5.42 -11.36
N THR A 28 -2.31 6.57 -10.71
CA THR A 28 -1.06 7.28 -10.39
C THR A 28 -0.76 7.15 -8.91
N ARG A 29 0.48 7.44 -8.50
CA ARG A 29 0.79 7.57 -7.06
C ARG A 29 -0.13 8.62 -6.43
N CYS A 30 -0.50 8.40 -5.18
CA CYS A 30 -1.27 9.38 -4.43
C CYS A 30 -0.53 10.71 -4.30
N ASP A 31 -1.33 11.77 -4.22
CA ASP A 31 -0.87 13.13 -3.99
C ASP A 31 -0.20 13.24 -2.60
N ASP A 32 0.76 14.16 -2.44
CA ASP A 32 1.57 14.31 -1.20
C ASP A 32 0.74 14.69 0.04
N ASN A 33 -0.50 15.14 -0.14
CA ASN A 33 -1.40 15.50 0.95
C ASN A 33 -2.05 14.30 1.64
N VAL A 34 -1.98 13.09 1.05
CA VAL A 34 -2.48 11.85 1.67
C VAL A 34 -1.56 11.44 2.81
N ASP A 35 -2.10 11.44 4.03
CA ASP A 35 -1.37 11.06 5.24
C ASP A 35 -1.55 9.56 5.55
N ILE A 36 -0.45 8.84 5.74
CA ILE A 36 -0.43 7.43 6.14
C ILE A 36 0.39 7.31 7.42
N SER A 37 -0.32 7.10 8.54
CA SER A 37 0.25 7.04 9.88
C SER A 37 0.24 5.60 10.41
N PRO A 38 1.30 5.11 11.10
CA PRO A 38 2.48 5.88 11.55
C PRO A 38 3.54 6.12 10.48
N ARG A 39 3.53 5.36 9.37
CA ARG A 39 4.41 5.52 8.20
C ARG A 39 3.88 4.67 7.04
N HIS A 40 4.35 4.91 5.81
CA HIS A 40 3.96 4.10 4.66
C HIS A 40 4.97 3.01 4.26
N LEU A 41 6.23 3.05 4.73
CA LEU A 41 7.23 1.98 4.50
C LEU A 41 7.78 1.46 5.83
N GLY A 42 8.24 0.20 5.81
CA GLY A 42 8.97 -0.39 6.93
C GLY A 42 8.11 -0.56 8.19
N LEU A 43 6.82 -0.86 8.01
CA LEU A 43 5.89 -1.09 9.10
C LEU A 43 6.13 -2.47 9.72
N THR A 44 6.29 -2.51 11.04
CA THR A 44 6.21 -3.73 11.85
C THR A 44 4.77 -4.02 12.28
N GLU A 45 3.97 -2.97 12.43
CA GLU A 45 2.54 -3.03 12.76
C GLU A 45 1.71 -3.39 11.53
N ARG A 46 0.59 -4.08 11.77
CA ARG A 46 -0.33 -4.57 10.72
C ARG A 46 -1.53 -3.65 10.52
N HIS A 47 -1.38 -2.39 10.92
CA HIS A 47 -2.43 -1.39 10.85
C HIS A 47 -1.83 -0.03 10.49
N VAL A 48 -2.54 0.71 9.64
CA VAL A 48 -2.26 2.11 9.33
C VAL A 48 -3.56 2.89 9.29
N THR A 49 -3.49 4.17 9.59
CA THR A 49 -4.60 5.10 9.33
C THR A 49 -4.26 5.96 8.13
N VAL A 50 -5.19 6.03 7.17
CA VAL A 50 -5.07 6.87 5.98
C VAL A 50 -6.03 8.05 6.09
N ARG A 51 -5.53 9.28 5.88
CA ARG A 51 -6.30 10.51 5.98
C ARG A 51 -6.11 11.40 4.74
N ASN A 52 -6.93 12.45 4.64
CA ASN A 52 -6.87 13.46 3.58
C ASN A 52 -7.08 12.90 2.16
N LEU A 53 -7.85 11.82 2.04
CA LEU A 53 -8.29 11.32 0.74
C LEU A 53 -9.33 12.28 0.14
N GLN A 54 -9.24 12.53 -1.17
CA GLN A 54 -10.21 13.37 -1.88
C GLN A 54 -11.55 12.63 -1.95
N ALA A 55 -12.67 13.35 -1.84
CA ALA A 55 -14.00 12.78 -2.00
C ALA A 55 -14.25 12.30 -3.43
N HIS A 56 -15.20 11.36 -3.61
CA HIS A 56 -15.58 10.77 -4.90
C HIS A 56 -14.40 10.25 -5.73
N THR A 57 -13.40 9.71 -5.05
CA THR A 57 -12.16 9.29 -5.69
C THR A 57 -11.90 7.83 -5.37
N GLN A 58 -11.55 7.06 -6.40
CA GLN A 58 -11.12 5.68 -6.23
C GLN A 58 -9.62 5.63 -5.90
N TYR A 59 -9.30 4.89 -4.85
CA TYR A 59 -7.93 4.61 -4.43
C TYR A 59 -7.68 3.10 -4.45
N SER A 60 -6.43 2.73 -4.72
CA SER A 60 -5.91 1.38 -4.57
C SER A 60 -4.69 1.41 -3.65
N PHE A 61 -4.70 0.56 -2.64
CA PHE A 61 -3.61 0.40 -1.68
C PHE A 61 -3.00 -0.98 -1.89
N GLU A 62 -1.72 -1.03 -2.24
CA GLU A 62 -0.96 -2.28 -2.31
C GLU A 62 -0.19 -2.47 -1.01
N ILE A 63 -0.50 -3.54 -0.27
CA ILE A 63 0.17 -3.92 0.97
C ILE A 63 1.21 -4.97 0.59
N GLN A 64 2.46 -4.52 0.50
CA GLN A 64 3.61 -5.38 0.23
C GLN A 64 4.14 -5.97 1.53
N ALA A 65 4.51 -7.25 1.47
CA ALA A 65 5.27 -7.90 2.52
C ALA A 65 6.72 -8.08 2.04
N VAL A 66 7.67 -7.54 2.80
CA VAL A 66 9.09 -7.56 2.46
C VAL A 66 9.92 -8.03 3.64
N ASN A 67 11.08 -8.59 3.35
CA ASN A 67 12.10 -8.95 4.32
C ASN A 67 13.46 -8.42 3.80
N GLY A 68 14.51 -8.45 4.62
CA GLY A 68 15.87 -8.06 4.24
C GLY A 68 16.55 -8.80 3.07
N VAL A 69 15.93 -9.80 2.42
CA VAL A 69 16.40 -10.34 1.12
C VAL A 69 15.51 -9.98 -0.06
N SER A 70 14.37 -9.31 0.18
CA SER A 70 13.42 -8.96 -0.89
C SER A 70 14.06 -8.07 -1.97
N ASN A 71 15.04 -7.23 -1.62
CA ASN A 71 15.76 -6.39 -2.57
C ASN A 71 16.79 -7.14 -3.44
N LYS A 72 17.05 -8.43 -3.17
CA LYS A 72 17.90 -9.30 -3.99
C LYS A 72 17.12 -10.00 -5.10
N SER A 73 15.79 -9.95 -5.04
CA SER A 73 14.91 -10.48 -6.09
C SER A 73 14.90 -9.56 -7.30
N PRO A 74 14.94 -10.10 -8.54
CA PRO A 74 14.68 -9.31 -9.75
C PRO A 74 13.18 -8.99 -9.92
N TYR A 75 12.31 -9.62 -9.15
CA TYR A 75 10.86 -9.42 -9.20
C TYR A 75 10.41 -8.41 -8.15
N ALA A 76 9.34 -7.66 -8.48
CA ALA A 76 8.69 -6.76 -7.53
C ALA A 76 8.16 -7.54 -6.30
N PRO A 77 8.13 -6.92 -5.11
CA PRO A 77 7.52 -7.51 -3.93
C PRO A 77 6.08 -7.93 -4.20
N GLN A 78 5.70 -9.10 -3.69
CA GLN A 78 4.31 -9.55 -3.71
C GLN A 78 3.45 -8.65 -2.82
N PHE A 79 2.20 -8.44 -3.20
CA PHE A 79 1.26 -7.60 -2.47
C PHE A 79 -0.16 -8.13 -2.52
N ALA A 80 -0.95 -7.73 -1.52
CA ALA A 80 -2.41 -7.74 -1.61
C ALA A 80 -2.90 -6.32 -1.93
N SER A 81 -3.98 -6.19 -2.68
CA SER A 81 -4.57 -4.89 -3.04
C SER A 81 -5.91 -4.68 -2.34
N VAL A 82 -6.14 -3.47 -1.85
CA VAL A 82 -7.41 -3.02 -1.29
C VAL A 82 -7.87 -1.80 -2.07
N ASN A 83 -9.06 -1.87 -2.65
CA ASN A 83 -9.66 -0.77 -3.39
C ASN A 83 -10.73 -0.08 -2.55
N ILE A 84 -10.70 1.25 -2.50
CA ILE A 84 -11.63 2.06 -1.72
C ILE A 84 -12.14 3.18 -2.62
N THR A 85 -13.44 3.43 -2.61
CA THR A 85 -14.02 4.63 -3.22
C THR A 85 -14.51 5.53 -2.09
N THR A 86 -13.96 6.73 -2.01
CA THR A 86 -14.41 7.72 -1.03
C THR A 86 -15.70 8.38 -1.51
N ASN A 87 -16.60 8.70 -0.58
CA ASN A 87 -17.79 9.51 -0.82
C ASN A 87 -17.60 10.94 -0.25
N GLN A 88 -18.66 11.75 -0.28
CA GLN A 88 -18.71 12.98 0.52
C GLN A 88 -18.75 12.65 2.01
N ALA A 89 -18.02 13.44 2.80
CA ALA A 89 -18.08 13.41 4.26
C ALA A 89 -19.29 14.20 4.78
#